data_AF-A0A968IYW2-F1
#
_entry.id   AF-A0A968IYW2-F1
#
_cell.length_a   1.000
_cell.length_b   1.000
_cell.length_c   1.000
_cell.angle_alpha   90.00
_cell.angle_beta   90.00
_cell.angle_gamma   90.00
#
_symmetry.space_group_name_H-M   'P 1'
#
loop_
_entity.id
_entity.type
_entity.pdbx_description
1 polymer ?
#
loop_
_entity_poly.entity_id
_entity_poly.type
_entity_poly.pdbx_seq_one_letter_code
_entity_poly.pdbx_strand_id
1 'polypeptide(L)'
;MAFLLFLQHGWADTDRKMGRLARLLGMESAVVPNLGFWRTWGPMAPLIDRVEAIVQEQLAARPEWPVRVVGHSMGGADLVGTVAAASGMAIASP
;
A
#
# COMPACT_ATOMS: atom_id res chain seq x y z
N MET A 1 12.59 -16.80 -0.84
CA MET A 1 11.18 -16.70 -1.27
C MET A 1 10.88 -15.27 -1.65
N ALA A 2 10.19 -15.06 -2.77
CA ALA A 2 9.68 -13.76 -3.19
C ALA A 2 8.43 -13.37 -2.38
N PHE A 3 8.14 -12.08 -2.27
CA PHE A 3 6.96 -11.55 -1.57
C PHE A 3 6.54 -10.23 -2.22
N LEU A 4 5.27 -9.86 -2.07
CA LEU A 4 4.74 -8.56 -2.46
C LEU A 4 4.91 -7.58 -1.31
N LEU A 5 5.59 -6.45 -1.54
CA LEU A 5 5.72 -5.37 -0.57
C LEU A 5 4.91 -4.17 -1.03
N PHE A 6 3.88 -3.80 -0.26
CA PHE A 6 3.15 -2.56 -0.46
C PHE A 6 3.67 -1.49 0.51
N LEU A 7 4.05 -0.33 -0.02
CA LEU A 7 4.47 0.83 0.76
C LEU A 7 3.51 2.00 0.51
N GLN A 8 2.87 2.51 1.57
CA GLN A 8 1.94 3.63 1.46
C GLN A 8 2.42 4.86 2.23
N HIS A 9 2.46 6.01 1.53
CA HIS A 9 2.75 7.29 2.16
C HIS A 9 1.53 7.82 2.94
N GLY A 10 1.77 8.75 3.86
CA GLY A 10 0.72 9.35 4.68
C GLY A 10 -0.02 10.52 4.02
N TRP A 11 -0.89 11.16 4.79
CA TRP A 11 -1.60 12.39 4.42
C TRP A 11 -0.64 13.52 4.06
N ALA A 12 -1.00 14.34 3.06
CA ALA A 12 -0.20 15.44 2.55
C ALA A 12 1.25 15.00 2.20
N ASP A 13 1.38 13.86 1.52
CA ASP A 13 2.66 13.34 1.05
C ASP A 13 2.53 12.74 -0.37
N THR A 14 3.63 12.18 -0.86
CA THR A 14 3.73 11.48 -2.15
C THR A 14 4.49 10.16 -2.00
N ASP A 15 4.54 9.37 -3.07
CA ASP A 15 5.32 8.14 -3.18
C ASP A 15 6.83 8.30 -2.98
N ARG A 16 7.40 9.50 -3.15
CA ARG A 16 8.86 9.72 -3.21
C ARG A 16 9.63 9.15 -2.01
N LYS A 17 9.15 9.38 -0.78
CA LYS A 17 9.84 8.90 0.44
C LYS A 17 9.78 7.39 0.55
N MET A 18 8.61 6.80 0.25
CA MET A 18 8.41 5.36 0.26
C MET A 18 9.16 4.65 -0.88
N GLY A 19 9.21 5.24 -2.07
CA GLY A 19 10.02 4.74 -3.18
C GLY A 19 11.52 4.84 -2.90
N ARG A 20 11.97 5.83 -2.12
CA ARG A 20 13.35 5.85 -1.60
C ARG A 20 13.58 4.72 -0.59
N LEU A 21 12.64 4.47 0.32
CA LEU A 21 12.71 3.37 1.26
C LEU A 21 12.80 2.01 0.54
N ALA A 22 11.94 1.75 -0.45
CA ALA A 22 11.98 0.55 -1.28
C ALA A 22 13.37 0.29 -1.87
N ARG A 23 13.97 1.32 -2.49
CA ARG A 23 15.31 1.23 -3.08
C ARG A 23 16.39 0.95 -2.03
N LEU A 24 16.33 1.61 -0.87
CA LEU A 24 17.29 1.37 0.22
C LEU A 24 17.18 -0.04 0.79
N LEU A 25 16.00 -0.65 0.73
CA LEU A 25 15.75 -2.04 1.11
C LEU A 25 16.10 -3.06 0.01
N GLY A 26 16.52 -2.61 -1.18
CA GLY A 26 16.77 -3.48 -2.33
C GLY A 26 15.50 -4.11 -2.91
N MET A 27 14.33 -3.50 -2.68
CA MET A 27 13.02 -4.02 -3.07
C MET A 27 12.52 -3.32 -4.33
N GLU A 28 13.10 -3.65 -5.49
CA GLU A 28 12.72 -3.03 -6.77
C GLU A 28 11.28 -3.38 -7.21
N SER A 29 10.75 -4.51 -6.72
CA SER A 29 9.37 -4.95 -6.99
C SER A 29 8.34 -4.43 -5.99
N ALA A 30 8.71 -3.49 -5.11
CA ALA A 30 7.78 -2.91 -4.16
C ALA A 30 6.72 -2.05 -4.89
N VAL A 31 5.47 -2.21 -4.49
CA VAL A 31 4.35 -1.43 -4.99
C VAL A 31 4.22 -0.18 -4.12
N VAL A 32 4.40 1.01 -4.71
CA VAL A 32 4.38 2.28 -3.98
C VAL A 32 3.36 3.23 -4.62
N PRO A 33 2.06 3.10 -4.28
CA PRO A 33 1.03 3.96 -4.85
C PRO A 33 1.24 5.43 -4.49
N ASN A 34 0.99 6.31 -5.44
CA ASN A 34 0.94 7.75 -5.21
C ASN A 34 -0.51 8.23 -5.16
N LEU A 35 -0.95 8.62 -3.96
CA LEU A 35 -2.30 9.18 -3.75
C LEU A 35 -2.35 10.68 -4.04
N GLY A 36 -1.19 11.33 -4.12
CA GLY A 36 -1.04 12.73 -4.49
C GLY A 36 -1.26 13.68 -3.31
N PHE A 37 -0.31 14.59 -3.12
CA PHE A 37 -0.30 15.56 -2.02
C PHE A 37 -1.62 16.34 -1.90
N TRP A 38 -2.10 16.94 -3.01
CA TRP A 38 -3.31 17.76 -3.00
C TRP A 38 -4.59 16.94 -2.85
N ARG A 39 -4.63 15.73 -3.43
CA ARG A 39 -5.80 14.86 -3.37
C ARG A 39 -6.04 14.33 -1.97
N THR A 40 -4.98 14.16 -1.18
CA THR A 40 -5.11 13.83 0.24
C THR A 40 -5.77 14.92 1.08
N TRP A 41 -6.05 16.12 0.56
CA TRP A 41 -6.87 17.13 1.30
C TRP A 41 -8.36 17.07 0.94
N GLY A 42 -8.75 16.15 0.06
CA GLY A 42 -10.14 15.93 -0.36
C GLY A 42 -10.79 14.74 0.35
N PRO A 43 -11.90 14.20 -0.20
CA PRO A 43 -12.54 13.01 0.33
C PRO A 43 -11.60 11.80 0.32
N MET A 44 -11.62 11.00 1.39
CA MET A 44 -10.76 9.82 1.54
C MET A 44 -11.21 8.61 0.71
N ALA A 45 -12.52 8.41 0.52
CA ALA A 45 -13.05 7.22 -0.16
C ALA A 45 -12.44 6.97 -1.56
N PRO A 46 -12.32 7.98 -2.45
CA PRO A 46 -11.68 7.78 -3.76
C PRO A 46 -10.19 7.40 -3.70
N LEU A 47 -9.52 7.69 -2.59
CA LEU A 47 -8.12 7.30 -2.38
C LEU A 47 -8.04 5.83 -1.96
N ILE A 48 -8.95 5.40 -1.09
CA ILE A 48 -9.07 4.00 -0.66
C ILE A 48 -9.41 3.11 -1.86
N ASP A 49 -10.41 3.49 -2.67
CA ASP A 49 -10.80 2.74 -3.88
C ASP A 49 -9.60 2.58 -4.84
N ARG A 50 -8.76 3.62 -4.94
CA ARG A 50 -7.57 3.58 -5.80
C ARG A 50 -6.51 2.63 -5.26
N VAL A 51 -6.27 2.63 -3.95
CA VAL A 51 -5.36 1.66 -3.32
C VAL A 51 -5.89 0.26 -3.51
N GLU A 52 -7.19 0.04 -3.33
CA GLU A 52 -7.82 -1.28 -3.45
C GLU A 52 -7.69 -1.85 -4.85
N ALA A 53 -7.97 -1.05 -5.88
CA ALA A 53 -7.78 -1.47 -7.27
C ALA A 53 -6.35 -1.92 -7.56
N ILE A 54 -5.35 -1.18 -7.04
CA ILE A 54 -3.92 -1.51 -7.23
C ILE A 54 -3.57 -2.80 -6.48
N VAL A 55 -4.05 -2.96 -5.25
CA VAL A 55 -3.80 -4.17 -4.46
C VAL A 55 -4.39 -5.38 -5.15
N GLN A 56 -5.66 -5.31 -5.57
CA GLN A 56 -6.35 -6.39 -6.29
C GLN A 56 -5.61 -6.79 -7.57
N GLU A 57 -5.16 -5.82 -8.37
CA GLU A 57 -4.37 -6.06 -9.58
C GLU A 57 -3.08 -6.83 -9.28
N GLN A 58 -2.36 -6.44 -8.22
CA GLN A 58 -1.08 -7.06 -7.87
C GLN A 58 -1.24 -8.44 -7.23
N LEU A 59 -2.30 -8.65 -6.44
CA LEU A 59 -2.63 -9.96 -5.87
C LEU A 59 -3.08 -10.94 -6.96
N ALA A 60 -3.92 -10.49 -7.91
CA ALA A 60 -4.34 -11.31 -9.04
C ALA A 60 -3.16 -11.72 -9.92
N ALA A 61 -2.15 -10.85 -10.07
CA ALA A 61 -0.95 -11.14 -10.83
C ALA A 61 0.00 -12.12 -10.14
N ARG A 62 -0.04 -12.22 -8.80
CA ARG A 62 0.90 -13.04 -8.00
C ARG A 62 0.19 -13.66 -6.77
N PRO A 63 -0.79 -14.55 -6.97
CA PRO A 63 -1.66 -15.04 -5.91
C PRO A 63 -0.93 -15.87 -4.85
N GLU A 64 0.19 -16.49 -5.20
CA GLU A 64 0.98 -17.33 -4.31
C GLU A 64 2.06 -16.57 -3.51
N TRP A 65 2.24 -15.27 -3.77
CA TRP A 65 3.26 -14.47 -3.10
C TRP A 65 2.75 -13.97 -1.75
N PRO A 66 3.48 -14.22 -0.65
CA PRO A 66 3.11 -13.64 0.64
C PRO A 66 3.14 -12.11 0.58
N VAL A 67 2.22 -11.49 1.30
CA VAL A 67 2.02 -10.03 1.27
C VAL A 67 2.63 -9.38 2.50
N ARG A 68 3.31 -8.25 2.32
CA ARG A 68 3.84 -7.40 3.38
C ARG A 68 3.42 -5.97 3.15
N VAL A 69 3.09 -5.28 4.23
CA VAL A 69 2.54 -3.93 4.20
C VAL A 69 3.36 -3.04 5.11
N VAL A 70 3.75 -1.87 4.62
CA VAL A 70 4.31 -0.80 5.45
C VAL A 70 3.60 0.48 5.06
N GLY A 71 2.95 1.12 6.01
CA GLY A 71 2.39 2.44 5.80
C GLY A 71 2.86 3.42 6.85
N HIS A 72 2.94 4.69 6.47
CA HIS A 72 3.33 5.77 7.37
C HIS A 72 2.11 6.58 7.81
N SER A 73 1.91 6.70 9.12
CA SER A 73 0.80 7.44 9.73
C SER A 73 -0.54 6.95 9.16
N MET A 74 -1.40 7.83 8.66
CA MET A 74 -2.70 7.50 8.07
C MET A 74 -2.60 6.44 6.96
N GLY A 75 -1.56 6.50 6.14
CA GLY A 75 -1.35 5.53 5.06
C GLY A 75 -1.18 4.09 5.55
N GLY A 76 -0.81 3.89 6.82
CA GLY A 76 -0.79 2.56 7.45
C GLY A 76 -2.18 2.00 7.72
N ALA A 77 -3.09 2.80 8.27
CA ALA A 77 -4.43 2.33 8.60
C ALA A 77 -5.23 1.98 7.33
N ASP A 78 -5.19 2.86 6.32
CA ASP A 78 -5.92 2.66 5.07
C ASP A 78 -5.35 1.47 4.28
N LEU A 79 -4.02 1.39 4.11
CA LEU A 79 -3.39 0.31 3.34
C LEU A 79 -3.57 -1.05 4.01
N VAL A 80 -3.45 -1.14 5.34
CA VAL A 80 -3.62 -2.41 6.07
C VAL A 80 -5.06 -2.92 5.93
N GLY A 81 -6.06 -2.04 6.08
CA GLY A 81 -7.47 -2.42 5.92
C GLY A 81 -7.77 -2.92 4.50
N THR A 82 -7.30 -2.20 3.49
CA THR A 82 -7.49 -2.57 2.08
C THR A 82 -6.79 -3.88 1.71
N VAL A 83 -5.53 -4.05 2.12
CA VAL A 83 -4.78 -5.28 1.82
C VAL A 83 -5.39 -6.48 2.53
N ALA A 84 -5.83 -6.32 3.77
CA ALA A 84 -6.49 -7.40 4.51
C ALA A 84 -7.80 -7.84 3.86
N ALA A 85 -8.65 -6.87 3.46
CA ALA A 85 -9.89 -7.15 2.74
C ALA A 85 -9.63 -7.86 1.40
N ALA A 86 -8.60 -7.43 0.66
CA ALA A 86 -8.29 -7.96 -0.67
C ALA A 86 -7.60 -9.34 -0.68
N SER A 87 -6.82 -9.65 0.36
CA SER A 87 -6.05 -10.91 0.46
C SER A 87 -6.74 -11.99 1.29
N GLY A 88 -7.90 -11.70 1.88
CA GLY A 88 -8.56 -12.61 2.84
C GLY A 88 -7.79 -12.78 4.16
N MET A 89 -6.81 -11.90 4.44
CA MET A 89 -6.02 -11.92 5.67
C MET A 89 -6.85 -11.39 6.84
N ALA A 90 -6.93 -12.16 7.92
CA ALA A 90 -7.40 -11.65 9.21
C ALA A 90 -6.37 -10.66 9.78
N ILE A 91 -6.81 -9.43 10.05
CA ILE A 91 -5.97 -8.42 10.72
C ILE A 91 -5.90 -8.81 12.20
N ALA A 92 -4.72 -9.18 12.69
CA ALA A 92 -4.48 -9.21 14.12
C ALA A 92 -4.39 -7.76 14.61
N SER A 93 -5.50 -7.22 15.10
CA SER A 93 -5.49 -5.98 15.89
C SER A 93 -4.78 -6.23 17.23
N PRO A 94 -4.01 -5.26 17.75
CA PRO A 94 -3.47 -5.34 19.11
C PRO A 94 -4.57 -5.37 20.16
#